data_AF-W6K580-F1
#
_entry.id   AF-W6K580-F1
#
_cell.length_a   1.000
_cell.length_b   1.000
_cell.length_c   1.000
_cell.angle_alpha   90.00
_cell.angle_beta   90.00
_cell.angle_gamma   90.00
#
_symmetry.space_group_name_H-M   'P 1'
#
loop_
_entity.id
_entity.type
_entity.pdbx_description
1 polymer ?
#
loop_
_entity_poly.entity_id
_entity_poly.type
_entity_poly.pdbx_seq_one_letter_code
_entity_poly.pdbx_strand_id
1 'polypeptide(L)'
;MMDMASVRRLFSYLVLVSCIPIFHVPAAASEDRITFFYRSAQLESVPQIIKDMEQADMFRDNKRRPPIIGFFAGLAAKYPDRTAVWLLGDYQRPTVSALSLSLLFAGQRDKAEAYAREKGHWEAVAKVFAGSYPPIQATPISSSQDLDFLWGAAFATGDAVYVTHIMDWIYDMQASGKYDTEDMFAVTLARQNNDREALKAVLGKYEPTEIRPLAIGASALWSLGSNARQHPFVKAAMEKRRAEAPSSSVGKTLGRLLSR
;
A
#
# COMPACT_ATOMS: atom_id res chain seq x y z
N MET A 1 8.69 -2.61 30.93
CA MET A 1 7.64 -1.58 30.80
C MET A 1 8.10 -0.59 29.73
N MET A 2 7.51 -0.60 28.54
CA MET A 2 7.98 0.24 27.42
C MET A 2 7.53 1.70 27.62
N ASP A 3 8.44 2.66 27.45
CA ASP A 3 8.18 4.10 27.60
C ASP A 3 7.24 4.63 26.49
N MET A 4 6.26 5.47 26.86
CA MET A 4 5.31 6.14 25.97
C MET A 4 5.99 6.95 24.85
N ALA A 5 7.25 7.38 25.00
CA ALA A 5 8.01 8.03 23.92
C ALA A 5 8.38 7.06 22.77
N SER A 6 8.63 5.78 23.09
CA SER A 6 8.91 4.72 22.11
C SER A 6 7.64 4.27 21.39
N VAL A 7 6.52 4.28 22.10
CA VAL A 7 5.17 4.14 21.54
C VAL A 7 4.97 5.27 20.52
N ARG A 8 5.03 6.55 20.92
CA ARG A 8 4.80 7.72 20.03
C ARG A 8 5.55 7.69 18.68
N ARG A 9 6.81 7.24 18.62
CA ARG A 9 7.57 7.17 17.35
C ARG A 9 7.04 6.11 16.38
N LEU A 10 6.39 5.06 16.88
CA LEU A 10 5.71 4.05 16.06
C LEU A 10 4.37 4.55 15.48
N PHE A 11 3.74 5.56 16.10
CA PHE A 11 2.36 5.99 15.77
C PHE A 11 2.25 7.25 14.91
N SER A 12 3.32 8.01 14.67
CA SER A 12 3.29 9.21 13.80
C SER A 12 3.12 8.92 12.29
N TYR A 13 3.06 7.66 11.88
CA TYR A 13 3.12 7.25 10.48
C TYR A 13 1.78 7.02 9.77
N LEU A 14 0.63 7.12 10.46
CA LEU A 14 -0.66 6.68 9.90
C LEU A 14 -1.83 7.56 10.33
N VAL A 15 -2.03 8.74 9.72
CA VAL A 15 -3.33 9.46 9.64
C VAL A 15 -3.39 10.34 8.37
N LEU A 16 -4.60 10.37 7.80
CA LEU A 16 -5.18 10.93 6.56
C LEU A 16 -4.92 12.41 6.18
N VAL A 17 -5.12 12.61 4.86
CA VAL A 17 -5.22 13.84 4.06
C VAL A 17 -6.53 14.60 4.31
N SER A 18 -6.47 15.94 4.37
CA SER A 18 -7.64 16.83 4.24
C SER A 18 -7.31 18.12 3.45
N CYS A 19 -8.29 18.56 2.65
CA CYS A 19 -8.28 19.55 1.54
C CYS A 19 -8.21 21.03 1.97
N ILE A 20 -7.70 21.96 1.09
CA ILE A 20 -8.19 23.33 0.72
C ILE A 20 -7.43 23.83 -0.56
N PRO A 21 -8.00 24.68 -1.48
CA PRO A 21 -7.52 24.90 -2.86
C PRO A 21 -6.90 26.27 -3.19
N ILE A 22 -6.01 26.30 -4.20
CA ILE A 22 -5.78 27.38 -5.20
C ILE A 22 -5.34 26.67 -6.50
N PHE A 23 -5.62 27.21 -7.69
CA PHE A 23 -5.32 26.67 -9.03
C PHE A 23 -3.90 26.07 -9.19
N HIS A 24 -3.84 24.80 -8.82
CA HIS A 24 -2.89 23.72 -9.02
C HIS A 24 -3.81 22.53 -9.26
N VAL A 25 -3.40 21.48 -10.01
CA VAL A 25 -4.12 20.20 -9.86
C VAL A 25 -3.98 19.85 -8.38
N PRO A 26 -5.06 19.88 -7.58
CA PRO A 26 -4.93 19.66 -6.15
C PRO A 26 -4.34 18.26 -5.98
N ALA A 27 -3.42 18.07 -5.03
CA ALA A 27 -2.90 16.73 -4.74
C ALA A 27 -4.05 15.70 -4.58
N ALA A 28 -5.20 16.14 -4.04
CA ALA A 28 -6.45 15.37 -3.96
C ALA A 28 -6.97 14.88 -5.32
N ALA A 29 -6.93 15.70 -6.38
CA ALA A 29 -7.37 15.27 -7.71
C ALA A 29 -6.43 14.21 -8.33
N SER A 30 -5.13 14.31 -8.07
CA SER A 30 -4.16 13.29 -8.48
C SER A 30 -4.29 11.99 -7.67
N GLU A 31 -4.58 12.10 -6.37
CA GLU A 31 -4.87 10.96 -5.48
C GLU A 31 -6.16 10.23 -5.88
N ASP A 32 -7.23 10.95 -6.21
CA ASP A 32 -8.48 10.36 -6.70
C ASP A 32 -8.26 9.63 -8.04
N ARG A 33 -7.46 10.23 -8.93
CA ARG A 33 -7.12 9.63 -10.23
C ARG A 33 -6.41 8.30 -10.10
N ILE A 34 -5.50 8.12 -9.13
CA ILE A 34 -4.86 6.81 -8.93
C ILE A 34 -5.75 5.81 -8.22
N THR A 35 -6.50 6.25 -7.19
CA THR A 35 -7.36 5.39 -6.37
C THR A 35 -8.43 4.70 -7.22
N PHE A 36 -8.98 5.40 -8.21
CA PHE A 36 -10.02 4.89 -9.10
C PHE A 36 -9.54 4.59 -10.53
N PHE A 37 -8.23 4.56 -10.79
CA PHE A 37 -7.68 4.40 -12.14
C PHE A 37 -8.20 3.16 -12.86
N TYR A 38 -8.28 2.02 -12.17
CA TYR A 38 -8.77 0.76 -12.73
C TYR A 38 -10.15 0.84 -13.38
N ARG A 39 -10.98 1.85 -13.04
CA ARG A 39 -12.33 2.00 -13.62
C ARG A 39 -12.30 2.45 -15.07
N SER A 40 -11.33 3.28 -15.46
CA SER A 40 -11.23 3.82 -16.82
C SER A 40 -9.99 3.33 -17.56
N ALA A 41 -8.94 2.93 -16.82
CA ALA A 41 -7.68 2.42 -17.34
C ALA A 41 -7.13 3.26 -18.51
N GLN A 42 -7.18 4.59 -18.41
CA GLN A 42 -6.75 5.51 -19.47
C GLN A 42 -5.21 5.52 -19.60
N LEU A 43 -4.65 4.50 -20.22
CA LEU A 43 -3.20 4.28 -20.33
C LEU A 43 -2.45 5.44 -21.02
N GLU A 44 -3.11 6.14 -21.94
CA GLU A 44 -2.53 7.31 -22.61
C GLU A 44 -2.33 8.51 -21.67
N SER A 45 -3.07 8.55 -20.55
CA SER A 45 -2.95 9.63 -19.56
C SER A 45 -1.77 9.44 -18.59
N VAL A 46 -1.14 8.26 -18.57
CA VAL A 46 -0.10 7.90 -17.59
C VAL A 46 1.10 8.87 -17.61
N PRO A 47 1.69 9.26 -18.76
CA PRO A 47 2.77 10.25 -18.77
C PRO A 47 2.36 11.58 -18.13
N GLN A 48 1.12 12.02 -18.34
CA GLN A 48 0.60 13.23 -17.72
C GLN A 48 0.39 13.05 -16.22
N ILE A 49 -0.13 11.90 -15.76
CA ILE A 49 -0.25 11.58 -14.33
C ILE A 49 1.11 11.70 -13.64
N ILE A 50 2.18 11.15 -14.22
CA ILE A 50 3.53 11.24 -13.66
C ILE A 50 3.95 12.72 -13.52
N LYS A 51 3.73 13.54 -14.55
CA LYS A 51 4.05 14.97 -14.51
C LYS A 51 3.24 15.72 -13.45
N ASP A 52 1.94 15.46 -13.37
CA ASP A 52 1.05 16.09 -12.38
C ASP A 52 1.49 15.75 -10.94
N MET A 53 1.88 14.50 -10.69
CA MET A 53 2.38 14.04 -9.40
C MET A 53 3.73 14.65 -9.04
N GLU A 54 4.63 14.79 -10.00
CA GLU A 54 5.92 15.43 -9.81
C GLU A 54 5.77 16.91 -9.49
N GLN A 55 4.90 17.63 -10.20
CA GLN A 55 4.58 19.03 -9.93
C GLN A 55 3.96 19.22 -8.54
N ALA A 56 3.20 18.25 -8.05
CA ALA A 56 2.63 18.22 -6.71
C ALA A 56 3.58 17.67 -5.62
N ASP A 57 4.86 17.44 -5.95
CA ASP A 57 5.91 16.92 -5.07
C ASP A 57 5.60 15.56 -4.42
N MET A 58 4.70 14.77 -5.02
CA MET A 58 4.21 13.52 -4.43
C MET A 58 5.29 12.43 -4.37
N PHE A 59 6.31 12.51 -5.22
CA PHE A 59 7.43 11.57 -5.23
C PHE A 59 8.47 11.84 -4.14
N ARG A 60 8.46 13.03 -3.49
CA ARG A 60 9.33 13.34 -2.35
C ARG A 60 8.68 13.03 -1.01
N ASP A 61 7.35 13.03 -0.96
CA ASP A 61 6.60 12.70 0.24
C ASP A 61 6.71 11.20 0.56
N ASN A 62 7.39 10.88 1.67
CA ASN A 62 7.59 9.52 2.15
C ASN A 62 6.29 8.75 2.43
N LYS A 63 5.16 9.43 2.65
CA LYS A 63 3.85 8.81 2.87
C LYS A 63 3.13 8.49 1.55
N ARG A 64 3.29 9.35 0.54
CA ARG A 64 2.63 9.19 -0.78
C ARG A 64 3.45 8.34 -1.74
N ARG A 65 4.76 8.30 -1.57
CA ARG A 65 5.66 7.59 -2.48
C ARG A 65 5.41 6.07 -2.52
N PRO A 66 5.18 5.35 -1.40
CA PRO A 66 4.91 3.91 -1.46
C PRO A 66 3.71 3.52 -2.34
N PRO A 67 2.49 4.05 -2.15
CA PRO A 67 1.38 3.67 -3.02
C PRO A 67 1.59 4.08 -4.48
N ILE A 68 2.32 5.15 -4.76
CA ILE A 68 2.69 5.54 -6.13
C ILE A 68 3.63 4.52 -6.77
N ILE A 69 4.65 4.04 -6.04
CA ILE A 69 5.54 2.97 -6.54
C ILE A 69 4.73 1.71 -6.84
N GLY A 70 3.83 1.32 -5.92
CA GLY A 70 2.93 0.19 -6.12
C GLY A 70 2.04 0.33 -7.36
N PHE A 71 1.46 1.52 -7.54
CA PHE A 71 0.62 1.86 -8.68
C PHE A 71 1.35 1.65 -10.01
N PHE A 72 2.53 2.26 -10.17
CA PHE A 72 3.28 2.12 -11.41
C PHE A 72 3.88 0.71 -11.58
N ALA A 73 4.19 -0.01 -10.49
CA ALA A 73 4.60 -1.41 -10.56
C ALA A 73 3.48 -2.30 -11.09
N GLY A 74 2.24 -2.12 -10.61
CA GLY A 74 1.07 -2.83 -11.11
C GLY A 74 0.81 -2.56 -12.60
N LEU A 75 0.89 -1.29 -13.02
CA LEU A 75 0.75 -0.92 -14.44
C LEU A 75 1.86 -1.53 -15.31
N ALA A 76 3.12 -1.44 -14.87
CA ALA A 76 4.25 -1.97 -15.61
C ALA A 76 4.19 -3.50 -15.73
N ALA A 77 3.76 -4.20 -14.67
CA ALA A 77 3.57 -5.65 -14.71
C ALA A 77 2.44 -6.05 -15.67
N LYS A 78 1.34 -5.30 -15.71
CA LYS A 78 0.17 -5.58 -16.56
C LYS A 78 0.38 -5.17 -18.03
N TYR A 79 1.15 -4.10 -18.29
CA TYR A 79 1.35 -3.53 -19.61
C TYR A 79 2.85 -3.27 -19.89
N PRO A 80 3.70 -4.31 -19.94
CA PRO A 80 5.15 -4.16 -20.04
C PRO A 80 5.62 -3.43 -21.31
N ASP A 81 4.86 -3.51 -22.41
CA ASP A 81 5.19 -2.86 -23.68
C ASP A 81 4.93 -1.35 -23.67
N ARG A 82 4.09 -0.87 -22.74
CA ARG A 82 3.71 0.55 -22.63
C ARG A 82 4.69 1.36 -21.79
N THR A 83 5.52 0.69 -20.99
CA THR A 83 6.43 1.37 -20.06
C THR A 83 7.40 2.30 -20.77
N ALA A 84 7.88 1.93 -21.97
CA ALA A 84 8.85 2.76 -22.71
C ALA A 84 8.30 4.19 -22.94
N VAL A 85 7.02 4.29 -23.33
CA VAL A 85 6.35 5.57 -23.55
C VAL A 85 6.24 6.38 -22.25
N TRP A 86 5.94 5.72 -21.13
CA TRP A 86 5.80 6.37 -19.83
C TRP A 86 7.13 6.91 -19.27
N LEU A 87 8.27 6.39 -19.74
CA LEU A 87 9.60 6.75 -19.28
C LEU A 87 10.29 7.84 -20.13
N LEU A 88 9.65 8.27 -21.24
CA LEU A 88 10.21 9.28 -22.15
C LEU A 88 10.33 10.68 -21.53
N GLY A 89 9.65 10.95 -20.41
CA GLY A 89 9.71 12.27 -19.76
C GLY A 89 11.10 12.63 -19.24
N ASP A 90 11.36 13.94 -19.19
CA ASP A 90 12.44 14.50 -18.40
C ASP A 90 11.94 14.70 -16.98
N TYR A 91 12.26 13.75 -16.11
CA TYR A 91 11.72 13.66 -14.76
C TYR A 91 12.80 13.96 -13.72
N GLN A 92 12.39 14.56 -12.61
CA GLN A 92 13.27 14.81 -11.48
C GLN A 92 13.71 13.50 -10.80
N ARG A 93 14.86 13.57 -10.11
CA ARG A 93 15.46 12.44 -9.41
C ARG A 93 14.51 11.61 -8.53
N PRO A 94 13.60 12.20 -7.71
CA PRO A 94 12.66 11.41 -6.90
C PRO A 94 11.73 10.55 -7.76
N THR A 95 11.22 11.11 -8.86
CA THR A 95 10.34 10.46 -9.83
C THR A 95 11.06 9.34 -10.56
N VAL A 96 12.27 9.60 -11.10
CA VAL A 96 13.10 8.56 -11.74
C VAL A 96 13.36 7.42 -10.76
N SER A 97 13.69 7.74 -9.50
CA SER A 97 13.94 6.73 -8.47
C SER A 97 12.69 5.88 -8.19
N ALA A 98 11.52 6.51 -8.07
CA ALA A 98 10.25 5.80 -7.85
C ALA A 98 9.86 4.92 -9.04
N LEU A 99 9.98 5.42 -10.27
CA LEU A 99 9.68 4.65 -11.50
C LEU A 99 10.66 3.48 -11.69
N SER A 100 11.95 3.67 -11.37
CA SER A 100 12.94 2.58 -11.38
C SER A 100 12.57 1.48 -10.39
N LEU A 101 12.18 1.83 -9.15
CA LEU A 101 11.69 0.86 -8.17
C LEU A 101 10.39 0.18 -8.61
N SER A 102 9.52 0.92 -9.29
CA SER A 102 8.27 0.38 -9.82
C SER A 102 8.53 -0.70 -10.87
N LEU A 103 9.47 -0.47 -11.79
CA LEU A 103 9.90 -1.46 -12.79
C LEU A 103 10.57 -2.67 -12.13
N LEU A 104 11.38 -2.46 -11.08
CA LEU A 104 11.97 -3.55 -10.32
C LEU A 104 10.90 -4.45 -9.69
N PHE A 105 9.90 -3.85 -9.01
CA PHE A 105 8.76 -4.56 -8.44
C PHE A 105 7.83 -5.19 -9.50
N ALA A 106 7.83 -4.67 -10.73
CA ALA A 106 7.15 -5.30 -11.85
C ALA A 106 7.91 -6.50 -12.46
N GLY A 107 9.05 -6.89 -11.88
CA GLY A 107 9.91 -7.96 -12.40
C GLY A 107 10.76 -7.56 -13.61
N GLN A 108 10.84 -6.26 -13.94
CA GLN A 108 11.55 -5.73 -15.10
C GLN A 108 12.91 -5.13 -14.71
N ARG A 109 13.74 -5.92 -14.02
CA ARG A 109 15.02 -5.47 -13.45
C ARG A 109 15.94 -4.81 -14.47
N ASP A 110 16.13 -5.41 -15.63
CA ASP A 110 17.06 -4.89 -16.64
C ASP A 110 16.59 -3.53 -17.18
N LYS A 111 15.29 -3.39 -17.41
CA LYS A 111 14.67 -2.12 -17.84
C LYS A 111 14.78 -1.05 -16.74
N ALA A 112 14.61 -1.46 -15.49
CA ALA A 112 14.72 -0.58 -14.33
C ALA A 112 16.16 -0.04 -14.16
N GLU A 113 17.16 -0.89 -14.33
CA GLU A 113 18.58 -0.50 -14.29
C GLU A 113 18.95 0.39 -15.47
N ALA A 114 18.57 0.01 -16.69
CA ALA A 114 18.82 0.80 -17.90
C ALA A 114 18.25 2.22 -17.75
N TYR A 115 16.99 2.34 -17.32
CA TYR A 115 16.35 3.64 -17.11
C TYR A 115 17.06 4.48 -16.05
N ALA A 116 17.41 3.90 -14.90
CA ALA A 116 18.12 4.61 -13.84
C ALA A 116 19.52 5.09 -14.29
N ARG A 117 20.22 4.31 -15.13
CA ARG A 117 21.53 4.68 -15.69
C ARG A 117 21.41 5.78 -16.74
N GLU A 118 20.47 5.64 -17.67
CA GLU A 118 20.20 6.63 -18.73
C GLU A 118 19.92 8.02 -18.13
N LYS A 119 19.14 8.06 -17.06
CA LYS A 119 18.80 9.31 -16.34
C LYS A 119 19.86 9.77 -15.33
N GLY A 120 21.04 9.14 -15.28
CA GLY A 120 22.14 9.55 -14.39
C GLY A 120 21.83 9.37 -12.89
N HIS A 121 20.99 8.41 -12.54
CA HIS A 121 20.47 8.21 -11.17
C HIS A 121 20.74 6.82 -10.58
N TRP A 122 21.54 6.01 -11.27
CA TRP A 122 21.90 4.66 -10.81
C TRP A 122 22.46 4.63 -9.38
N GLU A 123 23.41 5.49 -9.04
CA GLU A 123 24.04 5.51 -7.71
C GLU A 123 23.02 5.66 -6.57
N ALA A 124 21.94 6.39 -6.81
CA ALA A 124 20.89 6.62 -5.82
C ALA A 124 20.05 5.36 -5.54
N VAL A 125 19.95 4.44 -6.51
CA VAL A 125 19.09 3.26 -6.43
C VAL A 125 19.88 1.95 -6.36
N ALA A 126 21.18 1.96 -6.69
CA ALA A 126 22.02 0.77 -6.80
C ALA A 126 21.98 -0.11 -5.55
N LYS A 127 21.98 0.49 -4.35
CA LYS A 127 21.88 -0.27 -3.09
C LYS A 127 20.57 -1.03 -2.97
N VAL A 128 19.46 -0.45 -3.43
CA VAL A 128 18.16 -1.14 -3.47
C VAL A 128 18.24 -2.26 -4.49
N PHE A 129 18.82 -2.04 -5.67
CA PHE A 129 18.95 -3.07 -6.71
C PHE A 129 19.86 -4.24 -6.32
N ALA A 130 20.79 -4.07 -5.38
CA ALA A 130 21.65 -5.17 -4.92
C ALA A 130 20.89 -6.29 -4.19
N GLY A 131 19.67 -6.03 -3.69
CA GLY A 131 18.84 -7.04 -3.06
C GLY A 131 18.04 -7.87 -4.06
N SER A 132 17.53 -9.02 -3.60
CA SER A 132 16.49 -9.77 -4.29
C SER A 132 15.12 -9.19 -3.92
N TYR A 133 14.38 -8.71 -4.93
CA TYR A 133 13.03 -8.18 -4.76
C TYR A 133 12.09 -9.07 -5.58
N PRO A 134 11.14 -9.75 -4.93
CA PRO A 134 10.15 -10.50 -5.67
C PRO A 134 9.24 -9.54 -6.45
N PRO A 135 8.53 -10.04 -7.47
CA PRO A 135 7.45 -9.31 -8.10
C PRO A 135 6.44 -8.84 -7.06
N ILE A 136 5.77 -7.71 -7.32
CA ILE A 136 4.88 -7.05 -6.37
C ILE A 136 3.76 -7.94 -5.82
N GLN A 137 3.29 -8.91 -6.60
CA GLN A 137 2.29 -9.90 -6.18
C GLN A 137 2.79 -10.87 -5.10
N ALA A 138 4.12 -10.99 -4.96
CA ALA A 138 4.79 -11.89 -4.03
C ALA A 138 5.64 -11.12 -3.00
N THR A 139 5.49 -9.80 -2.89
CA THR A 139 6.22 -8.98 -1.90
C THR A 139 5.82 -9.35 -0.48
N PRO A 140 6.76 -9.77 0.39
CA PRO A 140 6.46 -10.03 1.79
C PRO A 140 5.95 -8.77 2.50
N ILE A 141 4.93 -8.92 3.33
CA ILE A 141 4.40 -7.82 4.14
C ILE A 141 5.15 -7.80 5.47
N SER A 142 6.03 -6.82 5.64
CA SER A 142 6.87 -6.63 6.83
C SER A 142 6.74 -5.22 7.43
N SER A 143 6.08 -4.32 6.71
CA SER A 143 5.90 -2.91 7.03
C SER A 143 4.58 -2.39 6.48
N SER A 144 4.16 -1.21 6.93
CA SER A 144 3.00 -0.53 6.35
C SER A 144 3.21 -0.12 4.89
N GLN A 145 4.46 0.16 4.48
CA GLN A 145 4.78 0.51 3.10
C GLN A 145 4.51 -0.66 2.14
N ASP A 146 4.69 -1.89 2.61
CA ASP A 146 4.39 -3.08 1.79
C ASP A 146 2.89 -3.17 1.49
N LEU A 147 2.03 -2.83 2.46
CA LEU A 147 0.59 -2.70 2.23
C LEU A 147 0.29 -1.60 1.22
N ASP A 148 0.96 -0.46 1.32
CA ASP A 148 0.76 0.66 0.41
C ASP A 148 1.17 0.30 -1.03
N PHE A 149 2.26 -0.44 -1.23
CA PHE A 149 2.64 -0.96 -2.55
C PHE A 149 1.52 -1.83 -3.15
N LEU A 150 0.99 -2.77 -2.36
CA LEU A 150 -0.08 -3.67 -2.80
C LEU A 150 -1.37 -2.92 -3.13
N TRP A 151 -1.76 -1.94 -2.31
CA TRP A 151 -2.93 -1.11 -2.59
C TRP A 151 -2.76 -0.26 -3.83
N GLY A 152 -1.59 0.36 -4.02
CA GLY A 152 -1.27 1.08 -5.25
C GLY A 152 -1.45 0.19 -6.48
N ALA A 153 -0.91 -1.03 -6.45
CA ALA A 153 -1.02 -1.99 -7.54
C ALA A 153 -2.47 -2.44 -7.79
N ALA A 154 -3.24 -2.68 -6.73
CA ALA A 154 -4.67 -2.95 -6.82
C ALA A 154 -5.44 -1.80 -7.50
N PHE A 155 -5.18 -0.55 -7.13
CA PHE A 155 -5.86 0.61 -7.72
C PHE A 155 -5.47 0.88 -9.18
N ALA A 156 -4.23 0.56 -9.55
CA ALA A 156 -3.75 0.60 -10.92
C ALA A 156 -4.44 -0.42 -11.84
N THR A 157 -4.67 -1.63 -11.33
CA THR A 157 -5.00 -2.78 -12.19
C THR A 157 -6.44 -3.27 -12.06
N GLY A 158 -7.08 -3.00 -10.91
CA GLY A 158 -8.35 -3.61 -10.51
C GLY A 158 -8.21 -5.10 -10.18
N ASP A 159 -6.99 -5.63 -10.05
CA ASP A 159 -6.74 -7.05 -9.84
C ASP A 159 -6.87 -7.42 -8.36
N ALA A 160 -7.70 -8.42 -8.07
CA ALA A 160 -7.96 -8.91 -6.73
C ALA A 160 -6.76 -9.69 -6.15
N VAL A 161 -5.75 -10.07 -6.94
CA VAL A 161 -4.57 -10.79 -6.45
C VAL A 161 -3.85 -10.03 -5.34
N TYR A 162 -3.72 -8.70 -5.47
CA TYR A 162 -3.06 -7.86 -4.46
C TYR A 162 -3.85 -7.78 -3.16
N VAL A 163 -5.18 -7.72 -3.26
CA VAL A 163 -6.09 -7.73 -2.10
C VAL A 163 -6.05 -9.09 -1.40
N THR A 164 -6.01 -10.16 -2.19
CA THR A 164 -5.92 -11.54 -1.70
C THR A 164 -4.62 -11.75 -0.94
N HIS A 165 -3.50 -11.25 -1.46
CA HIS A 165 -2.20 -11.31 -0.79
C HIS A 165 -2.21 -10.63 0.59
N ILE A 166 -2.88 -9.48 0.73
CA ILE A 166 -3.06 -8.81 2.03
C ILE A 166 -3.89 -9.70 2.98
N MET A 167 -4.97 -10.31 2.49
CA MET A 167 -5.80 -11.19 3.32
C MET A 167 -5.05 -12.44 3.74
N ASP A 168 -4.31 -13.08 2.82
CA ASP A 168 -3.53 -14.29 3.09
C ASP A 168 -2.49 -14.05 4.17
N TRP A 169 -1.81 -12.91 4.14
CA TRP A 169 -0.91 -12.52 5.21
C TRP A 169 -1.60 -12.40 6.58
N ILE A 170 -2.84 -11.88 6.65
CA ILE A 170 -3.62 -11.84 7.90
C ILE A 170 -4.01 -13.25 8.35
N TYR A 171 -4.36 -14.15 7.43
CA TYR A 171 -4.59 -15.57 7.74
C TYR A 171 -3.33 -16.23 8.29
N ASP A 172 -2.16 -15.99 7.71
CA ASP A 172 -0.89 -16.54 8.18
C ASP A 172 -0.54 -16.02 9.58
N MET A 173 -0.78 -14.72 9.84
CA MET A 173 -0.63 -14.15 11.18
C MET A 173 -1.53 -14.88 12.20
N GLN A 174 -2.80 -15.11 11.86
CA GLN A 174 -3.73 -15.85 12.73
C GLN A 174 -3.26 -17.31 12.93
N ALA A 175 -2.87 -17.98 11.85
CA ALA A 175 -2.45 -19.39 11.85
C ALA A 175 -1.18 -19.61 12.67
N SER A 176 -0.33 -18.59 12.82
CA SER A 176 0.84 -18.65 13.71
C SER A 176 0.49 -18.84 15.19
N GLY A 177 -0.76 -18.59 15.59
CA GLY A 177 -1.23 -18.65 16.98
C GLY A 177 -0.75 -17.49 17.86
N LYS A 178 0.09 -16.59 17.32
CA LYS A 178 0.64 -15.44 18.06
C LYS A 178 -0.28 -14.24 18.10
N TYR A 179 -1.18 -14.11 17.12
CA TYR A 179 -2.02 -12.94 16.95
C TYR A 179 -3.49 -13.32 16.85
N ASP A 180 -4.33 -12.63 17.60
CA ASP A 180 -5.78 -12.71 17.46
C ASP A 180 -6.28 -11.61 16.50
N THR A 181 -7.06 -11.99 15.49
CA THR A 181 -7.68 -11.02 14.58
C THR A 181 -8.71 -10.13 15.28
N GLU A 182 -9.32 -10.59 16.37
CA GLU A 182 -10.18 -9.74 17.21
C GLU A 182 -9.38 -8.63 17.90
N ASP A 183 -8.14 -8.92 18.33
CA ASP A 183 -7.24 -7.90 18.88
C ASP A 183 -6.77 -6.92 17.80
N MET A 184 -6.44 -7.42 16.60
CA MET A 184 -6.13 -6.53 15.46
C MET A 184 -7.31 -5.59 15.16
N PHE A 185 -8.53 -6.12 15.14
CA PHE A 185 -9.74 -5.33 14.94
C PHE A 185 -10.00 -4.35 16.09
N ALA A 186 -9.75 -4.75 17.34
CA ALA A 186 -9.85 -3.88 18.50
C ALA A 186 -8.84 -2.73 18.44
N VAL A 187 -7.61 -2.97 18.00
CA VAL A 187 -6.62 -1.92 17.72
C VAL A 187 -7.14 -0.95 16.65
N THR A 188 -7.77 -1.46 15.57
CA THR A 188 -8.40 -0.62 14.55
C THR A 188 -9.48 0.28 15.17
N LEU A 189 -10.40 -0.27 15.95
CA LEU A 189 -11.50 0.50 16.57
C LEU A 189 -11.00 1.53 17.58
N ALA A 190 -10.07 1.13 18.46
CA ALA A 190 -9.49 2.04 19.46
C ALA A 190 -8.81 3.23 18.80
N ARG A 191 -8.08 3.01 17.70
CA ARG A 191 -7.47 4.09 16.91
C ARG A 191 -8.50 5.00 16.25
N GLN A 192 -9.53 4.43 15.61
CA GLN A 192 -10.60 5.20 14.97
C GLN A 192 -11.31 6.12 15.96
N ASN A 193 -11.53 5.63 17.18
CA ASN A 193 -12.24 6.36 18.23
C ASN A 193 -11.32 7.21 19.12
N ASN A 194 -10.00 7.24 18.84
CA ASN A 194 -8.99 7.87 19.69
C ASN A 194 -9.05 7.41 21.17
N ASP A 195 -9.43 6.14 21.39
CA ASP A 195 -9.53 5.50 22.71
C ASP A 195 -8.18 4.94 23.14
N ARG A 196 -7.45 5.73 23.93
CA ARG A 196 -6.09 5.39 24.38
C ARG A 196 -6.07 4.27 25.41
N GLU A 197 -7.08 4.15 26.25
CA GLU A 197 -7.13 3.12 27.29
C GLU A 197 -7.45 1.76 26.66
N ALA A 198 -8.40 1.69 25.73
CA ALA A 198 -8.65 0.47 24.98
C ALA A 198 -7.41 0.06 24.17
N LEU A 199 -6.74 1.01 23.51
CA LEU A 199 -5.50 0.73 22.78
C LEU A 199 -4.41 0.17 23.70
N LYS A 200 -4.18 0.81 24.86
CA LYS A 200 -3.20 0.36 25.84
C LYS A 200 -3.54 -1.04 26.38
N ALA A 201 -4.82 -1.30 26.66
CA ALA A 201 -5.29 -2.59 27.17
C ALA A 201 -5.03 -3.73 26.16
N VAL A 202 -5.31 -3.52 24.87
CA VAL A 202 -5.06 -4.54 23.84
C VAL A 202 -3.56 -4.72 23.61
N LEU A 203 -2.80 -3.62 23.48
CA LEU A 203 -1.34 -3.71 23.25
C LEU A 203 -0.59 -4.32 24.44
N GLY A 204 -1.11 -4.18 25.67
CA GLY A 204 -0.51 -4.76 26.88
C GLY A 204 -0.55 -6.29 26.93
N LYS A 205 -1.26 -6.95 26.00
CA LYS A 205 -1.29 -8.42 25.86
C LYS A 205 -0.08 -8.99 25.10
N TYR A 206 0.67 -8.13 24.41
CA TYR A 206 1.70 -8.53 23.44
C TYR A 206 3.09 -8.06 23.88
N GLU A 207 4.11 -8.82 23.51
CA GLU A 207 5.49 -8.41 23.71
C GLU A 207 5.85 -7.21 22.83
N PRO A 208 6.83 -6.37 23.23
CA PRO A 208 7.27 -5.22 22.43
C PRO A 208 7.58 -5.52 20.96
N THR A 209 8.14 -6.69 20.67
CA THR A 209 8.50 -7.15 19.33
C THR A 209 7.27 -7.54 18.48
N GLU A 210 6.13 -7.79 19.11
CA GLU A 210 4.88 -8.25 18.49
C GLU A 210 3.91 -7.10 18.20
N ILE A 211 4.05 -5.97 18.92
CA ILE A 211 3.21 -4.77 18.75
C ILE A 211 3.26 -4.25 17.31
N ARG A 212 4.44 -4.28 16.66
CA ARG A 212 4.60 -3.76 15.29
C ARG A 212 3.83 -4.62 14.27
N PRO A 213 4.02 -5.95 14.19
CA PRO A 213 3.18 -6.81 13.34
C PRO A 213 1.68 -6.63 13.63
N LEU A 214 1.26 -6.60 14.90
CA LEU A 214 -0.14 -6.39 15.27
C LEU A 214 -0.69 -5.06 14.72
N ALA A 215 0.08 -3.98 14.83
CA ALA A 215 -0.28 -2.67 14.28
C ALA A 215 -0.40 -2.66 12.75
N ILE A 216 0.43 -3.44 12.04
CA ILE A 216 0.33 -3.61 10.58
C ILE A 216 -0.94 -4.40 10.24
N GLY A 217 -1.22 -5.50 10.96
CA GLY A 217 -2.46 -6.28 10.84
C GLY A 217 -3.72 -5.42 11.02
N ALA A 218 -3.76 -4.60 12.06
CA ALA A 218 -4.85 -3.65 12.30
C ALA A 218 -5.02 -2.62 11.18
N SER A 219 -3.91 -2.17 10.57
CA SER A 219 -3.94 -1.23 9.45
C SER A 219 -4.43 -1.90 8.16
N ALA A 220 -4.07 -3.17 7.95
CA ALA A 220 -4.57 -3.97 6.84
C ALA A 220 -6.09 -4.22 6.95
N LEU A 221 -6.60 -4.61 8.12
CA LEU A 221 -8.04 -4.78 8.36
C LEU A 221 -8.82 -3.48 8.16
N TRP A 222 -8.29 -2.36 8.64
CA TRP A 222 -8.89 -1.04 8.41
C TRP A 222 -9.00 -0.73 6.91
N SER A 223 -7.89 -0.93 6.18
CA SER A 223 -7.82 -0.64 4.75
C SER A 223 -8.77 -1.53 3.94
N LEU A 224 -8.84 -2.83 4.27
CA LEU A 224 -9.80 -3.77 3.66
C LEU A 224 -11.23 -3.28 3.81
N GLY A 225 -11.67 -2.95 5.03
CA GLY A 225 -13.01 -2.43 5.26
C GLY A 225 -13.27 -1.08 4.57
N SER A 226 -12.29 -0.17 4.58
CA SER A 226 -12.40 1.14 3.91
C SER A 226 -12.53 1.00 2.40
N ASN A 227 -11.71 0.13 1.80
CA ASN A 227 -11.66 -0.05 0.36
C ASN A 227 -12.83 -0.91 -0.15
N ALA A 228 -13.33 -1.87 0.62
CA ALA A 228 -14.52 -2.64 0.23
C ALA A 228 -15.77 -1.76 0.05
N ARG A 229 -15.89 -0.65 0.79
CA ARG A 229 -16.99 0.31 0.60
C ARG A 229 -16.88 1.11 -0.70
N GLN A 230 -15.67 1.30 -1.22
CA GLN A 230 -15.40 2.19 -2.35
C GLN A 230 -15.11 1.42 -3.66
N HIS A 231 -14.66 0.17 -3.55
CA HIS A 231 -14.12 -0.63 -4.65
C HIS A 231 -14.84 -1.98 -4.73
N PRO A 232 -15.71 -2.20 -5.74
CA PRO A 232 -16.45 -3.45 -5.90
C PRO A 232 -15.54 -4.70 -5.99
N PHE A 233 -14.36 -4.59 -6.64
CA PHE A 233 -13.42 -5.71 -6.74
C PHE A 233 -12.83 -6.12 -5.39
N VAL A 234 -12.62 -5.15 -4.48
CA VAL A 234 -12.14 -5.42 -3.11
C VAL A 234 -13.24 -6.13 -2.32
N LYS A 235 -14.47 -5.63 -2.39
CA LYS A 235 -15.63 -6.26 -1.75
C LYS A 235 -15.81 -7.71 -2.20
N ALA A 236 -15.80 -7.95 -3.52
CA ALA A 236 -15.94 -9.28 -4.08
C ALA A 236 -14.82 -10.23 -3.64
N ALA A 237 -13.56 -9.75 -3.60
CA ALA A 237 -12.44 -10.53 -3.10
C ALA A 237 -12.61 -10.92 -1.61
N MET A 238 -13.03 -9.97 -0.77
CA MET A 238 -13.30 -10.23 0.65
C MET A 238 -14.48 -11.19 0.86
N GLU A 239 -15.55 -11.08 0.09
CA GLU A 239 -16.70 -12.00 0.14
C GLU A 239 -16.28 -13.42 -0.24
N LYS A 240 -15.52 -13.56 -1.33
CA LYS A 240 -14.96 -14.86 -1.74
C LYS A 240 -14.09 -15.46 -0.64
N ARG A 241 -13.12 -14.69 -0.12
CA ARG A 241 -12.18 -15.18 0.90
C ARG A 241 -12.88 -15.52 2.22
N ARG A 242 -13.92 -14.78 2.60
CA ARG A 242 -14.77 -15.12 3.74
C ARG A 242 -15.52 -16.44 3.53
N ALA A 243 -16.04 -16.70 2.34
CA ALA A 243 -16.80 -17.91 2.03
C ALA A 243 -15.95 -19.19 2.11
N GLU A 244 -14.64 -19.09 1.91
CA GLU A 244 -13.70 -20.22 2.04
C GLU A 244 -13.52 -20.69 3.49
N ALA A 245 -13.69 -19.80 4.49
CA ALA A 245 -13.52 -20.11 5.90
C ALA A 245 -14.43 -19.28 6.82
N PRO A 246 -15.77 -19.39 6.69
CA PRO A 246 -16.72 -18.46 7.32
C PRO A 246 -16.72 -18.50 8.85
N SER A 247 -16.33 -19.64 9.44
CA SER A 247 -16.28 -19.84 10.89
C SER A 247 -14.95 -19.44 11.53
N SER A 248 -13.91 -19.17 10.73
CA SER A 248 -12.59 -18.73 11.22
C SER A 248 -12.66 -17.33 11.85
N SER A 249 -11.70 -16.99 12.70
CA SER A 249 -11.64 -15.65 13.32
C SER A 249 -11.47 -14.56 12.25
N VAL A 250 -10.61 -14.79 11.25
CA VAL A 250 -10.50 -13.90 10.08
C VAL A 250 -11.83 -13.82 9.32
N GLY A 251 -12.48 -14.94 9.01
CA GLY A 251 -13.74 -14.96 8.27
C GLY A 251 -14.87 -14.19 8.96
N LYS A 252 -14.97 -14.31 10.30
CA LYS A 252 -15.89 -13.51 11.12
C LYS A 252 -15.53 -12.02 11.08
N THR A 253 -14.25 -11.68 11.21
CA THR A 253 -13.75 -10.29 11.14
C THR A 253 -14.05 -9.66 9.77
N LEU A 254 -13.78 -10.38 8.68
CA LEU A 254 -14.15 -9.95 7.31
C LEU A 254 -15.65 -9.74 7.19
N GLY A 255 -16.47 -10.63 7.77
CA GLY A 255 -17.93 -10.47 7.83
C GLY A 255 -18.37 -9.16 8.51
N ARG A 256 -17.74 -8.82 9.64
CA ARG A 256 -18.00 -7.56 10.36
C ARG A 256 -17.57 -6.33 9.57
N LEU A 257 -16.43 -6.41 8.87
CA LEU A 257 -15.96 -5.32 8.01
C LEU A 257 -16.92 -5.08 6.83
N LEU A 258 -17.44 -6.15 6.22
CA LEU A 258 -18.37 -6.09 5.10
C LEU A 258 -19.77 -5.59 5.49
N SER A 259 -20.16 -5.68 6.76
CA SER A 259 -21.45 -5.20 7.27
C SER A 259 -21.46 -3.74 7.75
N ARG A 260 -20.32 -3.05 7.70
CA ARG A 260 -20.18 -1.62 8.09
C ARG A 260 -20.27 -0.71 6.87
#